data_AF-A0A940NPI5-F1
#
_entry.id   AF-A0A940NPI5-F1
#
_cell.length_a   1.000
_cell.length_b   1.000
_cell.length_c   1.000
_cell.angle_alpha   90.00
_cell.angle_beta   90.00
_cell.angle_gamma   90.00
#
_symmetry.space_group_name_H-M   'P 1'
#
loop_
_entity.id
_entity.type
_entity.pdbx_description
1 polymer ?
#
loop_
_entity_poly.entity_id
_entity_poly.type
_entity_poly.pdbx_seq_one_letter_code
_entity_poly.pdbx_strand_id
1 'polypeptide(L)'
;MKNMKFANLGIRFLLELCILFSVGYWGYLFPKKIIFKLGLCIGAPLFIAIIWGTFLAPKASVRLPGPIYLLLEIIVFGIATLAIYVTGHPVLAALFAIISVINRILLFVFD
;
A
#
# COMPACT_ATOMS: atom_id res chain seq x y z
N MET A 1 8.13 -3.30 25.05
CA MET A 1 7.05 -3.62 24.08
C MET A 1 6.49 -2.37 23.38
N LYS A 2 6.12 -1.30 24.11
CA LYS A 2 5.53 -0.07 23.53
C LYS A 2 6.37 0.55 22.39
N ASN A 3 7.69 0.61 22.55
CA ASN A 3 8.59 1.18 21.53
C ASN A 3 8.62 0.37 20.21
N MET A 4 8.52 -0.96 20.29
CA MET A 4 8.47 -1.82 19.09
C MET A 4 7.17 -1.64 18.32
N LYS A 5 6.05 -1.44 19.02
CA LYS A 5 4.75 -1.14 18.39
C LYS A 5 4.78 0.20 17.64
N PHE A 6 5.36 1.25 18.24
CA PHE A 6 5.53 2.54 17.56
C PHE A 6 6.42 2.44 16.32
N ALA A 7 7.55 1.72 16.41
CA ALA A 7 8.41 1.48 15.25
C ALA A 7 7.67 0.75 14.12
N ASN A 8 6.88 -0.27 14.45
CA ASN A 8 6.12 -1.02 13.45
C ASN A 8 5.00 -0.18 12.79
N LEU A 9 4.37 0.72 13.55
CA LEU A 9 3.43 1.70 13.00
C LEU A 9 4.13 2.72 12.09
N GLY A 10 5.36 3.13 12.43
CA GLY A 10 6.18 3.98 11.56
C GLY A 10 6.50 3.30 10.23
N ILE A 11 6.90 2.02 10.27
CA ILE A 11 7.11 1.20 9.06
C ILE A 11 5.81 1.08 8.26
N ARG A 12 4.67 0.86 8.92
CA ARG A 12 3.36 0.77 8.27
C ARG A 12 3.03 2.04 7.50
N PHE A 13 3.26 3.20 8.11
CA PHE A 13 3.05 4.49 7.46
C PHE A 13 3.98 4.68 6.25
N LEU A 14 5.25 4.27 6.36
CA LEU A 14 6.19 4.36 5.25
C LEU A 14 5.76 3.45 4.08
N LEU A 15 5.27 2.25 4.38
CA LEU A 15 4.70 1.34 3.38
C LEU A 15 3.47 1.94 2.69
N GLU A 16 2.60 2.64 3.43
CA GLU A 16 1.46 3.36 2.87
C GLU A 16 1.89 4.43 1.86
N LEU A 17 2.91 5.24 2.20
CA LEU A 17 3.49 6.21 1.27
C LEU A 17 4.10 5.52 0.03
N CYS A 18 4.80 4.41 0.21
CA CYS A 18 5.33 3.62 -0.89
C CYS A 18 4.21 3.10 -1.81
N ILE A 19 3.08 2.64 -1.28
CA ILE A 19 1.92 2.20 -2.08
C ILE A 19 1.46 3.34 -3.00
N LEU A 20 1.22 4.52 -2.43
CA LEU A 20 0.72 5.69 -3.17
C LEU A 20 1.72 6.12 -4.26
N PHE A 21 2.99 6.20 -3.91
CA PHE A 21 4.05 6.57 -4.85
C PHE A 21 4.18 5.56 -6.00
N SER A 22 4.19 4.26 -5.68
CA SER A 22 4.36 3.19 -6.66
C SER A 22 3.25 3.19 -7.71
N VAL A 23 2.00 3.32 -7.25
CA VAL A 23 0.84 3.33 -8.14
C VAL A 23 0.76 4.62 -8.95
N GLY A 24 1.14 5.76 -8.36
CA GLY A 24 1.23 7.04 -9.09
C GLY A 24 2.30 7.01 -10.18
N TYR A 25 3.49 6.49 -9.84
CA TYR A 25 4.60 6.32 -10.77
C TYR A 25 4.24 5.37 -11.93
N TRP A 26 3.58 4.26 -11.63
CA TRP A 26 3.04 3.36 -12.65
C TRP A 26 2.02 4.05 -13.56
N GLY A 27 1.11 4.85 -12.99
CA GLY A 27 0.16 5.67 -13.75
C GLY A 27 0.84 6.66 -14.71
N TYR A 28 1.97 7.25 -14.30
CA TYR A 28 2.78 8.11 -15.14
C TYR A 28 3.44 7.37 -16.32
N LEU A 29 3.79 6.10 -16.16
CA LEU A 29 4.49 5.34 -17.21
C LEU A 29 3.58 4.87 -18.37
N PHE A 30 2.25 5.06 -18.28
CA PHE A 30 1.35 4.69 -19.36
C PHE A 30 1.54 5.55 -20.63
N PRO A 31 1.69 4.94 -21.82
CA PRO A 31 1.95 5.65 -23.09
C PRO A 31 0.70 6.32 -23.71
N LYS A 32 -0.29 6.72 -22.90
CA LYS A 32 -1.53 7.38 -23.38
C LYS A 32 -1.39 8.91 -23.38
N LYS A 33 -2.39 9.60 -23.96
CA LYS A 33 -2.49 11.07 -23.96
C LYS A 33 -2.25 11.66 -22.56
N ILE A 34 -1.60 12.82 -22.50
CA ILE A 34 -1.15 13.48 -21.26
C ILE A 34 -2.25 13.58 -20.18
N ILE A 35 -3.50 13.83 -20.59
CA ILE A 35 -4.67 13.94 -19.70
C ILE A 35 -4.97 12.60 -19.02
N PHE A 36 -4.96 11.50 -19.77
CA PHE A 36 -5.18 10.16 -19.23
C PHE A 36 -4.05 9.73 -18.28
N LYS A 37 -2.82 10.11 -18.62
CA LYS A 37 -1.63 9.85 -17.80
C LYS A 37 -1.70 10.58 -16.47
N LEU A 38 -2.04 11.87 -16.46
CA LEU A 38 -2.25 12.64 -15.23
C LEU A 38 -3.44 12.11 -14.41
N GLY A 39 -4.54 11.77 -15.09
CA GLY A 39 -5.71 11.17 -14.45
C GLY A 39 -5.39 9.86 -13.73
N LEU A 40 -4.60 8.96 -14.32
CA LEU A 40 -4.16 7.72 -13.68
C LEU A 40 -3.12 7.98 -12.58
N CYS A 41 -2.16 8.86 -12.83
CA CYS A 41 -1.10 9.22 -11.88
C CYS A 41 -1.66 9.77 -10.56
N ILE A 42 -2.77 10.51 -10.59
CA ILE A 42 -3.40 11.10 -9.41
C ILE A 42 -4.57 10.24 -8.93
N GLY A 43 -5.43 9.83 -9.85
CA GLY A 43 -6.68 9.14 -9.54
C GLY A 43 -6.45 7.76 -8.91
N ALA A 44 -5.46 7.00 -9.38
CA ALA A 44 -5.21 5.67 -8.82
C ALA A 44 -4.66 5.73 -7.37
N PRO A 45 -3.65 6.57 -7.04
CA PRO A 45 -3.25 6.77 -5.64
C PRO A 45 -4.38 7.33 -4.78
N LEU A 46 -5.16 8.29 -5.29
CA LEU A 46 -6.26 8.87 -4.54
C LEU A 46 -7.33 7.83 -4.20
N PHE A 47 -7.67 6.96 -5.16
CA PHE A 47 -8.60 5.87 -4.95
C PHE A 47 -8.10 4.87 -3.89
N ILE A 48 -6.81 4.51 -3.92
CA ILE A 48 -6.21 3.67 -2.90
C ILE A 48 -6.21 4.35 -1.54
N ALA A 49 -5.89 5.66 -1.46
CA ALA A 49 -5.92 6.42 -0.22
C ALA A 49 -7.32 6.44 0.40
N ILE A 50 -8.37 6.58 -0.42
CA ILE A 50 -9.77 6.52 0.04
C ILE A 50 -10.09 5.13 0.59
N ILE A 51 -9.78 4.06 -0.15
CA ILE A 51 -9.99 2.67 0.31
C ILE A 51 -9.25 2.43 1.63
N TRP A 52 -8.02 2.90 1.72
CA TRP A 52 -7.21 2.72 2.90
C TRP A 52 -7.77 3.48 4.10
N GLY A 53 -8.07 4.77 3.95
CA GLY A 53 -8.64 5.61 5.00
C GLY A 53 -10.00 5.13 5.49
N THR A 54 -10.82 4.55 4.61
CA THR A 54 -12.16 4.07 4.95
C THR A 54 -12.17 2.71 5.62
N PHE A 55 -11.30 1.79 5.20
CA PHE A 55 -11.37 0.37 5.61
C PHE A 55 -10.13 -0.18 6.32
N LEU A 56 -8.93 0.30 5.98
CA LEU A 56 -7.65 -0.29 6.43
C LEU A 56 -6.95 0.53 7.54
N ALA A 57 -7.24 1.82 7.63
CA ALA A 57 -6.59 2.72 8.57
C ALA A 57 -6.85 2.32 10.04
N PRO A 58 -5.92 2.61 10.97
CA PRO A 58 -6.14 2.38 12.41
C PRO A 58 -7.39 3.06 12.96
N LYS A 59 -7.78 4.18 12.35
CA LYS A 59 -9.01 4.93 12.62
C LYS A 59 -10.00 4.84 11.46
N ALA A 60 -10.06 3.69 10.78
CA ALA A 60 -10.97 3.45 9.67
C ALA A 60 -12.42 3.78 10.05
N SER A 61 -13.13 4.47 9.15
CA SER A 61 -14.56 4.79 9.31
C SER A 61 -15.41 3.52 9.38
N VAL A 62 -15.02 2.47 8.66
CA VAL A 62 -15.70 1.19 8.61
C VAL A 62 -14.75 0.10 9.09
N ARG A 63 -15.09 -0.57 10.20
CA ARG A 63 -14.34 -1.73 10.69
C ARG A 63 -14.74 -2.97 9.91
N LEU A 64 -13.81 -3.51 9.14
CA LEU A 64 -14.00 -4.77 8.44
C LEU A 64 -13.74 -5.97 9.36
N PRO A 65 -14.44 -7.11 9.16
CA PRO A 65 -14.07 -8.38 9.77
C PRO A 65 -12.64 -8.78 9.40
N GLY A 66 -11.92 -9.41 10.34
CA GLY A 66 -10.49 -9.76 10.18
C GLY A 66 -10.11 -10.39 8.83
N PRO A 67 -10.84 -11.42 8.33
CA PRO A 67 -10.53 -12.03 7.03
C PRO A 67 -10.68 -11.07 5.84
N ILE A 68 -11.71 -10.21 5.86
CA ILE A 68 -11.99 -9.25 4.79
C ILE A 68 -10.97 -8.11 4.81
N TYR A 69 -10.61 -7.64 6.00
CA TYR A 69 -9.53 -6.69 6.21
C TYR A 69 -8.21 -7.23 5.63
N LEU A 70 -7.91 -8.51 5.90
CA LEU A 70 -6.71 -9.16 5.40
C LEU A 70 -6.70 -9.32 3.89
N LEU A 71 -7.83 -9.71 3.29
CA LEU A 71 -7.96 -9.81 1.85
C LEU A 71 -7.74 -8.45 1.16
N LEU A 72 -8.39 -7.40 1.66
CA LEU A 72 -8.26 -6.05 1.09
C LEU A 72 -6.83 -5.53 1.22
N GLU A 73 -6.18 -5.79 2.34
CA GLU A 73 -4.78 -5.45 2.54
C GLU A 73 -3.88 -6.15 1.52
N ILE A 74 -4.02 -7.47 1.36
CA ILE A 74 -3.23 -8.22 0.36
C ILE A 74 -3.45 -7.66 -1.03
N ILE A 75 -4.69 -7.29 -1.38
CA ILE A 75 -4.99 -6.69 -2.68
C ILE A 75 -4.24 -5.37 -2.85
N VAL A 76 -4.32 -4.45 -1.89
CA VAL A 76 -3.68 -3.13 -1.99
C VAL A 76 -2.15 -3.25 -2.05
N PHE A 77 -1.55 -4.05 -1.16
CA PHE A 77 -0.11 -4.31 -1.16
C PHE A 77 0.34 -5.07 -2.42
N GLY A 78 -0.47 -6.00 -2.90
CA GLY A 78 -0.23 -6.74 -4.14
C GLY A 78 -0.23 -5.82 -5.35
N ILE A 79 -1.18 -4.90 -5.45
CA ILE A 79 -1.22 -3.89 -6.52
C ILE A 79 0.03 -3.01 -6.49
N ALA A 80 0.45 -2.54 -5.32
CA ALA A 80 1.68 -1.75 -5.19
C ALA A 80 2.93 -2.56 -5.59
N THR A 81 3.03 -3.81 -5.13
CA THR A 81 4.14 -4.72 -5.49
C THR A 81 4.21 -4.94 -7.00
N LEU A 82 3.07 -5.22 -7.62
CA LEU A 82 2.95 -5.38 -9.07
C LEU A 82 3.34 -4.09 -9.80
N ALA A 83 2.88 -2.93 -9.32
CA ALA A 83 3.25 -1.63 -9.88
C ALA A 83 4.77 -1.41 -9.84
N ILE A 84 5.45 -1.70 -8.72
CA ILE A 84 6.92 -1.61 -8.64
C ILE A 84 7.59 -2.59 -9.61
N TYR A 85 7.08 -3.82 -9.70
CA TYR A 85 7.65 -4.86 -10.55
C TYR A 85 7.57 -4.50 -12.04
N VAL A 86 6.38 -4.12 -12.53
CA VAL A 86 6.17 -3.80 -13.96
C VAL A 86 6.82 -2.49 -14.39
N THR A 87 7.18 -1.62 -13.43
CA THR A 87 7.96 -0.41 -13.70
C THR A 87 9.46 -0.66 -13.73
N GLY A 88 9.89 -1.93 -13.71
CA GLY A 88 11.28 -2.33 -13.93
C GLY A 88 12.14 -2.46 -12.68
N HIS A 89 11.53 -2.45 -11.49
CA HIS A 89 12.26 -2.49 -10.21
C HIS A 89 11.99 -3.79 -9.42
N PRO A 90 12.35 -4.99 -9.94
CA PRO A 90 11.98 -6.26 -9.33
C PRO A 90 12.57 -6.47 -7.92
N VAL A 91 13.79 -5.97 -7.67
CA VAL A 91 14.42 -6.04 -6.35
C VAL A 91 13.64 -5.21 -5.33
N LEU A 92 13.21 -3.99 -5.69
CA LEU A 92 12.39 -3.15 -4.82
C LEU A 92 11.01 -3.78 -4.58
N ALA A 93 10.42 -4.41 -5.59
CA ALA A 93 9.14 -5.12 -5.45
C ALA A 93 9.26 -6.27 -4.44
N ALA A 94 10.32 -7.09 -4.54
CA ALA A 94 10.58 -8.17 -3.60
C ALA A 94 10.82 -7.65 -2.16
N LEU A 95 11.63 -6.61 -2.00
CA LEU A 95 11.86 -5.98 -0.69
C LEU A 95 10.57 -5.43 -0.09
N PHE A 96 9.78 -4.71 -0.89
CA PHE A 96 8.49 -4.17 -0.45
C PHE A 96 7.54 -5.27 0.00
N ALA A 97 7.41 -6.35 -0.77
CA ALA A 97 6.57 -7.50 -0.41
C ALA A 97 7.02 -8.16 0.90
N ILE A 98 8.33 -8.42 1.06
CA ILE A 98 8.89 -9.03 2.27
C ILE A 98 8.65 -8.14 3.49
N ILE A 99 8.96 -6.84 3.39
CA ILE A 99 8.78 -5.88 4.50
C ILE A 99 7.29 -5.79 4.87
N SER A 100 6.39 -5.82 3.90
CA SER A 100 4.95 -5.77 4.13
C SER A 100 4.44 -6.99 4.91
N VAL A 101 4.92 -8.20 4.57
CA VAL A 101 4.59 -9.43 5.29
C VAL A 101 5.14 -9.40 6.71
N ILE A 102 6.40 -8.99 6.91
CA ILE A 102 7.00 -8.87 8.24
C ILE A 102 6.23 -7.87 9.09
N ASN A 103 5.93 -6.68 8.56
CA ASN A 103 5.15 -5.66 9.23
C ASN A 103 3.78 -6.18 9.69
N ARG A 104 3.10 -6.93 8.83
CA ARG A 104 1.81 -7.57 9.11
C ARG A 104 1.90 -8.59 10.24
N ILE A 105 2.90 -9.46 10.22
CA ILE A 105 3.12 -10.45 11.28
C ILE A 105 3.41 -9.74 12.61
N LEU A 106 4.25 -8.71 12.60
CA LEU A 106 4.56 -7.94 13.80
C LEU A 106 3.32 -7.20 14.35
N LEU A 107 2.44 -6.69 13.48
CA LEU A 107 1.17 -6.11 13.93
C LEU A 107 0.30 -7.16 14.62
N PHE A 108 0.17 -8.35 14.03
CA PHE A 108 -0.62 -9.44 14.61
C PHE A 108 -0.07 -9.93 15.96
N VAL A 109 1.25 -9.93 16.15
CA VAL A 109 1.89 -10.38 17.41
C VAL A 109 1.87 -9.31 18.51
N PHE A 110 1.87 -8.02 18.15
CA PHE A 110 1.92 -6.89 19.10
C PHE A 110 0.59 -6.14 19.29
N ASP A 111 -0.48 -6.53 18.61
CA ASP A 111 -1.86 -6.14 18.92
C ASP A 111 -2.47 -7.03 19.99
#